data_AF-A0A183T383-F1
#
_entry.id   AF-A0A183T383-F1
#
_cell.length_a   1.000
_cell.length_b   1.000
_cell.length_c   1.000
_cell.angle_alpha   90.00
_cell.angle_beta   90.00
_cell.angle_gamma   90.00
#
_symmetry.space_group_name_H-M   'P 1'
#
loop_
_entity.id
_entity.type
_entity.pdbx_description
1 polymer ?
#
loop_
_entity_poly.entity_id
_entity_poly.type
_entity_poly.pdbx_seq_one_letter_code
_entity_poly.pdbx_strand_id
1 'polypeptide(L)'
;VSRKSFKPPPRVDSTVIRIEPRHPKPPVSFAEWDSLLRLVFARKNKTVASNLKAEAVTAMLRKNYLSTCKTASIPPTPPEIADEQSSTGLEAMAQKVRQLLRDADFESARARSMDEDDLLRLLLVFRKAGIPFA
;
A
#
# COMPACT_ATOMS: atom_id res chain seq x y z
N VAL A 1 27.76 19.36 -4.66
CA VAL A 1 28.54 20.32 -3.84
C VAL A 1 29.47 19.55 -2.95
N SER A 2 30.78 19.69 -3.17
CA SER A 2 31.78 18.96 -2.40
C SER A 2 31.78 19.38 -0.93
N ARG A 3 32.00 18.45 -0.01
CA ARG A 3 32.18 18.71 1.43
C ARG A 3 33.26 19.76 1.73
N LYS A 4 34.27 19.91 0.88
CA LYS A 4 35.36 20.89 1.05
C LYS A 4 34.89 22.35 0.90
N SER A 5 33.75 22.57 0.26
CA SER A 5 33.16 23.89 0.06
C SER A 5 32.45 24.43 1.32
N PHE A 6 32.33 23.63 2.38
CA PHE A 6 31.67 24.00 3.63
C PHE A 6 32.69 24.17 4.77
N LYS A 7 32.37 25.04 5.74
CA LYS A 7 33.17 25.29 6.94
C LYS A 7 32.29 25.15 8.21
N PRO A 8 32.56 24.18 9.10
CA PRO A 8 33.52 23.08 8.95
C PRO A 8 33.08 22.05 7.87
N PRO A 9 34.01 21.27 7.29
CA PRO A 9 33.67 20.29 6.25
C PRO A 9 32.83 19.12 6.81
N PRO A 10 31.66 18.82 6.23
CA PRO A 10 30.87 17.64 6.60
C PRO A 10 31.55 16.35 6.13
N ARG A 11 31.01 15.20 6.57
CA ARG A 11 31.50 13.87 6.17
C ARG A 11 30.93 13.37 4.83
N VAL A 12 29.91 14.05 4.30
CA VAL A 12 29.18 13.68 3.09
C VAL A 12 29.15 14.84 2.12
N ASP A 13 29.07 14.55 0.83
CA ASP A 13 28.83 15.56 -0.19
C ASP A 13 27.34 15.96 -0.21
N SER A 14 27.05 17.18 -0.67
CA SER A 14 25.68 17.73 -0.73
C SER A 14 25.21 17.91 -2.17
N THR A 15 23.92 17.78 -2.43
CA THR A 15 23.31 18.04 -3.75
C THR A 15 22.21 19.08 -3.61
N VAL A 16 22.17 20.07 -4.50
CA VAL A 16 21.10 21.07 -4.55
C VAL A 16 20.02 20.55 -5.49
N ILE A 17 18.77 20.49 -5.02
CA ILE A 17 17.61 20.09 -5.81
C ILE A 17 16.57 21.22 -5.80
N ARG A 18 15.80 21.32 -6.89
CA ARG A 18 14.65 22.20 -7.01
C ARG A 18 13.39 21.34 -7.04
N ILE A 19 12.46 21.57 -6.12
CA ILE A 19 11.19 20.85 -6.04
C ILE A 19 10.09 21.82 -6.45
N GLU A 20 9.37 21.50 -7.52
CA GLU A 20 8.20 22.25 -7.96
C GLU A 20 6.94 21.46 -7.62
N PRO A 21 6.02 22.02 -6.80
CA PRO A 21 4.74 21.38 -6.54
C PRO A 21 3.92 21.25 -7.83
N ARG A 22 3.32 20.08 -8.05
CA ARG A 22 2.40 19.87 -9.17
C ARG A 22 1.06 20.57 -8.90
N HIS A 23 0.60 21.37 -9.86
CA HIS A 23 -0.68 22.09 -9.83
C HIS A 23 -1.48 21.78 -11.10
N PRO A 24 -2.73 21.28 -10.99
CA PRO A 24 -3.45 20.96 -9.76
C PRO A 24 -2.83 19.78 -9.00
N LYS A 25 -3.13 19.68 -7.70
CA LYS A 25 -2.72 18.52 -6.90
C LYS A 25 -3.34 17.26 -7.51
N PRO A 26 -2.59 16.16 -7.65
CA PRO A 26 -3.15 14.90 -8.10
C PRO A 26 -4.36 14.48 -7.25
N PRO A 27 -5.43 13.94 -7.86
CA PRO A 27 -6.68 13.59 -7.16
C PRO A 27 -6.53 12.26 -6.41
N VAL A 28 -5.57 12.18 -5.50
CA VAL A 28 -5.27 10.97 -4.72
C VAL A 28 -5.20 11.34 -3.25
N SER A 29 -5.84 10.54 -2.40
CA SER A 29 -5.75 10.71 -0.94
C SER A 29 -4.32 10.41 -0.49
N PHE A 30 -3.63 11.41 0.05
CA PHE A 30 -2.26 11.25 0.55
C PHE A 30 -2.17 10.19 1.65
N ALA A 31 -3.18 10.10 2.52
CA ALA A 31 -3.19 9.13 3.62
C ALA A 31 -3.21 7.68 3.10
N GLU A 32 -4.01 7.39 2.08
CA GLU A 32 -4.04 6.05 1.48
C GLU A 32 -2.79 5.75 0.67
N TRP A 33 -2.30 6.77 -0.06
CA TRP A 33 -1.08 6.65 -0.84
C TRP A 33 0.13 6.34 0.05
N ASP A 34 0.34 7.10 1.13
CA ASP A 34 1.44 6.88 2.07
C ASP A 34 1.34 5.50 2.75
N SER A 35 0.14 5.10 3.19
CA SER A 35 -0.09 3.78 3.79
C SER A 35 0.22 2.64 2.80
N LEU A 36 -0.23 2.74 1.55
CA LEU A 36 0.10 1.76 0.51
C LEU A 36 1.62 1.68 0.30
N LEU A 37 2.29 2.83 0.13
CA LEU A 37 3.73 2.88 -0.10
C LEU A 37 4.51 2.24 1.05
N ARG A 38 4.16 2.53 2.31
CA ARG A 38 4.82 1.93 3.48
C ARG A 38 4.74 0.40 3.47
N LEU A 39 3.58 -0.16 3.12
CA LEU A 39 3.38 -1.61 3.07
C LEU A 39 4.14 -2.26 1.91
N VAL A 40 4.03 -1.67 0.71
CA VAL A 40 4.65 -2.20 -0.50
C VAL A 40 6.18 -2.12 -0.43
N PHE A 41 6.73 -1.02 0.09
CA PHE A 41 8.18 -0.81 0.20
C PHE A 41 8.83 -1.35 1.48
N ALA A 42 8.06 -1.91 2.42
CA ALA A 42 8.59 -2.51 3.66
C ALA A 42 9.75 -3.47 3.38
N ARG A 43 9.63 -4.30 2.33
CA ARG A 43 10.76 -5.06 1.76
C ARG A 43 10.73 -4.94 0.24
N LYS A 44 11.39 -3.89 -0.29
CA LYS A 44 11.37 -3.53 -1.71
C LYS A 44 11.77 -4.63 -2.71
N ASN A 45 12.55 -5.62 -2.27
CA ASN A 45 13.04 -6.73 -3.10
C ASN A 45 12.15 -7.99 -3.02
N LYS A 46 11.21 -8.05 -2.07
CA LYS A 46 10.22 -9.13 -1.98
C LYS A 46 9.00 -8.79 -2.84
N THR A 47 8.19 -9.80 -3.14
CA THR A 47 6.97 -9.60 -3.91
C THR A 47 5.94 -8.82 -3.10
N VAL A 48 5.07 -8.07 -3.79
CA VAL A 48 3.98 -7.31 -3.14
C VAL A 48 3.09 -8.25 -2.32
N ALA A 49 2.73 -9.41 -2.88
CA ALA A 49 1.99 -10.45 -2.16
C ALA A 49 2.70 -10.91 -0.87
N SER A 50 4.03 -11.03 -0.88
CA SER A 50 4.79 -11.41 0.31
C SER A 50 4.81 -10.34 1.39
N ASN A 51 4.68 -9.06 1.04
CA ASN A 51 4.61 -7.97 2.00
C ASN A 51 3.21 -7.83 2.59
N LEU A 52 2.17 -7.99 1.76
CA LEU A 52 0.77 -7.90 2.19
C LEU A 52 0.27 -9.17 2.93
N LYS A 53 0.98 -10.30 2.84
CA LYS A 53 0.66 -11.52 3.60
C LYS A 53 0.87 -11.39 5.13
N ALA A 54 1.65 -10.40 5.58
CA ALA A 54 1.95 -10.26 7.01
C ALA A 54 0.66 -10.11 7.84
N GLU A 55 0.56 -10.86 8.94
CA GLU A 55 -0.67 -10.96 9.74
C GLU A 55 -1.18 -9.59 10.22
N ALA A 56 -0.28 -8.74 10.70
CA ALA A 56 -0.62 -7.37 11.11
C ALA A 56 -1.20 -6.53 9.96
N VAL A 57 -0.72 -6.73 8.73
CA VAL A 57 -1.20 -6.02 7.54
C VAL A 57 -2.58 -6.54 7.14
N THR A 58 -2.75 -7.86 7.10
CA THR A 58 -4.05 -8.48 6.82
C THR A 58 -5.11 -8.07 7.84
N ALA A 59 -4.74 -8.02 9.13
CA ALA A 59 -5.63 -7.58 10.20
C ALA A 59 -6.03 -6.09 10.04
N MET A 60 -5.09 -5.23 9.68
CA MET A 60 -5.36 -3.82 9.38
C MET A 60 -6.31 -3.67 8.19
N LEU A 61 -6.01 -4.32 7.07
CA LEU A 61 -6.84 -4.28 5.87
C LEU A 61 -8.24 -4.83 6.14
N ARG A 62 -8.35 -5.89 6.93
CA ARG A 62 -9.64 -6.45 7.37
C ARG A 62 -10.45 -5.43 8.15
N LYS A 63 -9.85 -4.76 9.13
CA LYS A 63 -10.53 -3.73 9.94
C LYS A 63 -11.08 -2.60 9.06
N ASN A 64 -10.27 -2.12 8.12
CA ASN A 64 -10.63 -1.05 7.17
C ASN A 64 -11.71 -1.49 6.17
N TYR A 65 -11.66 -2.74 5.73
CA TYR A 65 -12.69 -3.31 4.86
C TYR A 65 -14.03 -3.42 5.61
N LEU A 66 -14.02 -3.89 6.86
CA LEU A 66 -15.23 -4.00 7.67
C LEU A 66 -15.84 -2.63 8.01
N SER A 67 -15.04 -1.60 8.29
CA SER A 67 -15.57 -0.24 8.49
C SER A 67 -16.23 0.28 7.22
N THR A 68 -15.62 0.05 6.06
CA THR A 68 -16.18 0.44 4.76
C THR A 68 -17.50 -0.30 4.47
N CYS A 69 -17.56 -1.61 4.74
CA CYS A 69 -18.79 -2.40 4.59
C CYS A 69 -19.92 -1.89 5.49
N LYS A 70 -19.61 -1.52 6.75
CA LYS A 70 -20.57 -0.94 7.69
C LYS A 70 -21.13 0.40 7.16
N THR A 71 -20.26 1.28 6.66
CA THR A 71 -20.69 2.57 6.11
C THR A 71 -21.52 2.40 4.84
N ALA A 72 -21.16 1.46 3.96
CA ALA A 72 -21.88 1.22 2.71
C ALA A 72 -23.14 0.36 2.87
N SER A 73 -23.38 -0.25 4.04
CA SER A 73 -24.44 -1.24 4.29
C SER A 73 -24.41 -2.43 3.31
N ILE A 74 -23.22 -2.78 2.82
CA ILE A 74 -23.00 -3.93 1.92
C ILE A 74 -22.45 -5.09 2.77
N PRO A 75 -23.00 -6.31 2.64
CA PRO A 75 -22.47 -7.46 3.35
C PRO A 75 -21.05 -7.80 2.84
N PRO A 76 -20.10 -8.12 3.74
CA PRO A 76 -18.76 -8.50 3.33
C PRO A 76 -18.83 -9.78 2.48
N THR A 77 -18.30 -9.70 1.26
CA THR A 77 -18.10 -10.88 0.41
C THR A 77 -16.62 -11.25 0.43
N PRO A 78 -16.20 -12.45 0.87
CA PRO A 78 -16.95 -13.55 1.50
C PRO A 78 -17.42 -13.24 2.95
N PRO A 79 -18.53 -13.86 3.40
CA PRO A 79 -19.11 -13.62 4.75
C PRO A 79 -18.19 -14.05 5.90
N GLU A 80 -17.28 -14.99 5.64
CA GLU A 80 -16.27 -15.49 6.60
C GLU A 80 -15.31 -14.40 7.11
N ILE A 81 -15.20 -13.26 6.40
CA ILE A 81 -14.38 -12.12 6.85
C ILE A 81 -15.00 -11.46 8.11
N ALA A 82 -16.31 -11.65 8.35
CA ALA A 82 -17.01 -11.08 9.49
C ALA A 82 -16.75 -11.83 10.82
N ASP A 83 -16.27 -13.07 10.78
CA ASP A 83 -16.14 -13.91 11.98
C ASP A 83 -15.00 -13.41 12.88
N GLU A 84 -15.34 -12.86 14.04
CA GLU A 84 -14.39 -12.28 14.98
C GLU A 84 -13.48 -13.34 15.64
N GLN A 85 -13.87 -14.62 15.61
CA GLN A 85 -13.15 -15.75 16.19
C GLN A 85 -12.01 -16.29 15.29
N SER A 86 -10.91 -15.52 15.24
CA SER A 86 -9.52 -15.97 15.44
C SER A 86 -8.64 -16.67 14.38
N SER A 87 -9.08 -17.12 13.21
CA SER A 87 -8.10 -17.51 12.15
C SER A 87 -8.67 -17.52 10.74
N THR A 88 -9.88 -18.03 10.59
CA THR A 88 -10.56 -18.19 9.30
C THR A 88 -10.80 -16.87 8.60
N GLY A 89 -11.24 -15.83 9.33
CA GLY A 89 -11.51 -14.51 8.75
C GLY A 89 -10.26 -13.76 8.28
N LEU A 90 -9.11 -13.98 8.93
CA LEU A 90 -7.82 -13.44 8.48
C LEU A 90 -7.35 -14.17 7.23
N GLU A 91 -7.50 -15.49 7.19
CA GLU A 91 -7.14 -16.29 6.03
C GLU A 91 -8.01 -15.95 4.80
N ALA A 92 -9.33 -15.82 4.99
CA ALA A 92 -10.25 -15.39 3.93
C ALA A 92 -9.88 -14.01 3.37
N MET A 93 -9.50 -13.06 4.24
CA MET A 93 -9.03 -11.74 3.80
C MET A 93 -7.68 -11.85 3.05
N ALA A 94 -6.74 -12.65 3.55
CA ALA A 94 -5.45 -12.87 2.88
C ALA A 94 -5.63 -13.52 1.50
N GLN A 95 -6.56 -14.47 1.38
CA GLN A 95 -6.91 -15.11 0.10
C GLN A 95 -7.56 -14.10 -0.86
N LYS A 96 -8.50 -13.27 -0.39
CA LYS A 96 -9.11 -12.20 -1.18
C LYS A 96 -8.07 -11.20 -1.70
N VAL A 97 -7.18 -10.72 -0.83
CA VAL A 97 -6.08 -9.83 -1.21
C VAL A 97 -5.18 -10.50 -2.25
N ARG A 98 -4.87 -11.79 -2.06
CA ARG A 98 -4.04 -12.53 -3.02
C ARG A 98 -4.71 -12.70 -4.38
N GLN A 99 -6.01 -12.98 -4.41
CA GLN A 99 -6.79 -13.05 -5.66
C GLN A 99 -6.78 -11.70 -6.38
N LEU A 100 -7.04 -10.59 -5.67
CA LEU A 100 -6.97 -9.25 -6.25
C LEU A 100 -5.61 -8.92 -6.85
N LEU A 101 -4.52 -9.31 -6.17
CA LEU A 101 -3.16 -9.13 -6.68
C LEU A 101 -2.88 -10.01 -7.90
N ARG A 102 -3.48 -11.20 -7.99
CA ARG A 102 -3.35 -12.09 -9.13
C ARG A 102 -4.10 -11.56 -10.34
N ASP A 103 -5.34 -11.12 -10.14
CA ASP A 103 -6.20 -10.58 -11.21
C ASP A 103 -5.65 -9.27 -11.79
N ALA A 104 -4.88 -8.52 -10.99
CA ALA A 104 -4.22 -7.28 -11.40
C ALA A 104 -2.73 -7.45 -11.75
N ASP A 105 -2.23 -8.68 -11.91
CA ASP A 105 -0.84 -9.00 -12.27
C ASP A 105 0.26 -8.46 -11.31
N PHE A 106 -0.09 -8.15 -10.06
CA PHE A 106 0.83 -7.66 -9.03
C PHE A 106 1.32 -8.74 -8.05
N GLU A 107 0.86 -10.00 -8.15
CA GLU A 107 1.23 -11.08 -7.21
C GLU A 107 2.75 -11.31 -7.16
N SER A 108 3.41 -11.30 -8.32
CA SER A 108 4.86 -11.53 -8.46
C SER A 108 5.67 -10.23 -8.62
N ALA A 109 4.99 -9.09 -8.75
CA ALA A 109 5.61 -7.78 -8.88
C ALA A 109 6.40 -7.40 -7.61
N ARG A 110 7.41 -6.54 -7.77
CA ARG A 110 8.27 -6.06 -6.68
C ARG A 110 8.29 -4.54 -6.68
N ALA A 111 8.17 -3.94 -5.49
CA ALA A 111 8.12 -2.49 -5.34
C ALA A 111 9.29 -1.75 -6.00
N ARG A 112 10.50 -2.35 -5.99
CA ARG A 112 11.69 -1.76 -6.62
C ARG A 112 11.59 -1.51 -8.14
N SER A 113 10.68 -2.20 -8.81
CA SER A 113 10.51 -2.14 -10.27
C SER A 113 9.19 -1.52 -10.69
N MET A 114 8.35 -1.11 -9.74
CA MET A 114 7.08 -0.44 -9.98
C MET A 114 7.32 1.06 -10.06
N ASP A 115 6.67 1.71 -11.01
CA ASP A 115 6.66 3.17 -11.13
C ASP A 115 5.44 3.80 -10.43
N GLU A 116 5.25 5.11 -10.62
CA GLU A 116 4.11 5.85 -10.05
C GLU A 116 2.77 5.31 -10.58
N ASP A 117 2.68 4.98 -11.87
CA ASP A 117 1.45 4.54 -12.52
C ASP A 117 1.04 3.13 -12.08
N ASP A 118 2.01 2.23 -11.90
CA ASP A 118 1.78 0.89 -11.36
C ASP A 118 1.21 0.93 -9.95
N LEU A 119 1.77 1.81 -9.10
CA LEU A 119 1.32 2.00 -7.73
C LEU A 119 -0.07 2.65 -7.67
N LEU A 120 -0.38 3.57 -8.59
CA LEU A 120 -1.72 4.15 -8.72
C LEU A 120 -2.74 3.13 -9.21
N ARG A 121 -2.38 2.26 -10.17
CA ARG A 121 -3.23 1.13 -10.59
C ARG A 121 -3.49 0.17 -9.44
N LEU A 122 -2.46 -0.17 -8.67
CA LEU A 122 -2.60 -1.01 -7.49
C LEU A 122 -3.59 -0.38 -6.49
N LEU A 123 -3.43 0.90 -6.16
CA LEU A 123 -4.34 1.61 -5.28
C LEU A 123 -5.79 1.57 -5.79
N LEU A 124 -5.98 1.81 -7.09
CA LEU A 124 -7.29 1.79 -7.74
C LEU A 124 -7.97 0.42 -7.64
N VAL A 125 -7.22 -0.67 -7.82
CA VAL A 125 -7.74 -2.05 -7.69
C VAL A 125 -8.28 -2.29 -6.29
N PHE A 126 -7.52 -1.92 -5.26
CA PHE A 126 -7.95 -2.06 -3.86
C PHE A 126 -9.16 -1.17 -3.53
N ARG A 127 -9.20 0.07 -4.03
CA ARG A 127 -10.36 0.96 -3.85
C ARG A 127 -11.61 0.42 -4.51
N LYS A 128 -11.52 -0.11 -5.74
CA LYS A 128 -12.64 -0.75 -6.45
C LYS A 128 -13.16 -1.98 -5.71
N ALA A 129 -12.27 -2.71 -5.05
CA ALA A 129 -12.63 -3.84 -4.18
C ALA A 129 -13.19 -3.42 -2.81
N GLY A 130 -13.27 -2.12 -2.51
CA GLY A 130 -13.76 -1.59 -1.24
C GLY A 130 -12.79 -1.75 -0.07
N ILE A 131 -11.50 -1.95 -0.34
CA ILE A 131 -10.46 -2.17 0.68
C ILE A 131 -9.55 -0.93 0.73
N PRO A 132 -9.83 0.08 1.58
CA PRO A 132 -8.95 1.21 1.74
C PRO A 132 -7.74 0.88 2.63
N PHE A 133 -6.61 1.53 2.33
CA PHE A 133 -5.37 1.39 3.11
C PHE A 133 -5.31 2.28 4.37
N ALA A 134 -6.26 3.22 4.52
CA ALA A 134 -6.40 4.12 5.66
C ALA A 134 -7.88 4.24 6.06
#